data_AF-A0A849VUT7-F1
#
_entry.id   AF-A0A849VUT7-F1
#
_cell.length_a   1.000
_cell.length_b   1.000
_cell.length_c   1.000
_cell.angle_alpha   90.00
_cell.angle_beta   90.00
_cell.angle_gamma   90.00
#
_symmetry.space_group_name_H-M   'P 1'
#
loop_
_entity.id
_entity.type
_entity.pdbx_description
1 polymer ?
#
loop_
_entity_poly.entity_id
_entity_poly.type
_entity_poly.pdbx_seq_one_letter_code
_entity_poly.pdbx_strand_id
1 'polypeptide(L)'
;MATLEGGAYDDVLFGSRFDDFIRAHGGDDVVFGGNGHDTIFGDEGDDLLFGDKGDDALFGGEGTDVLFGGNGDDVLSGGNGDDVLFGDKGDDVLQGGAGNDTLFGGAGSDVLLGGAGNDFIAGGAGDDVLIGGAGNDVFQFTGGGGNDVVLDFTPGEDILQISSGINGQDIHSADDLASRVTQVGNNVVVDLGHGDSVTLVNTSSEDVQAHPDNYFTVH
;
A
#
# COMPACT_ATOMS: atom_id res chain seq x y z
N MET A 1 -22.77 7.00 -15.93
CA MET A 1 -22.95 7.86 -14.74
C MET A 1 -24.38 7.86 -14.28
N ALA A 2 -24.75 6.87 -13.45
CA ALA A 2 -25.82 7.09 -12.48
C ALA A 2 -25.21 7.73 -11.22
N THR A 3 -26.07 8.34 -10.39
CA THR A 3 -25.69 8.92 -9.11
C THR A 3 -26.50 8.22 -8.02
N LEU A 4 -25.83 7.75 -6.98
CA LEU A 4 -26.43 7.10 -5.83
C LEU A 4 -25.97 7.80 -4.55
N GLU A 5 -26.90 8.04 -3.65
CA GLU A 5 -26.67 8.77 -2.39
C GLU A 5 -27.24 7.93 -1.24
N GLY A 6 -26.45 7.77 -0.19
CA GLY A 6 -26.86 7.26 1.11
C GLY A 6 -27.50 8.34 1.99
N GLY A 7 -27.43 8.14 3.29
CA GLY A 7 -28.04 8.93 4.34
C GLY A 7 -27.07 9.21 5.48
N ALA A 8 -27.60 9.46 6.67
CA ALA A 8 -26.77 9.72 7.87
C ALA A 8 -26.69 8.50 8.80
N TYR A 9 -26.93 7.31 8.25
CA TYR A 9 -26.96 6.05 8.96
C TYR A 9 -26.36 4.97 8.05
N ASP A 10 -25.92 3.88 8.64
CA ASP A 10 -25.40 2.70 7.96
C ASP A 10 -26.29 2.25 6.79
N ASP A 11 -25.75 2.38 5.59
CA ASP A 11 -26.37 2.09 4.31
C ASP A 11 -25.66 0.94 3.59
N VAL A 12 -26.39 0.32 2.67
CA VAL A 12 -25.80 -0.62 1.71
C VAL A 12 -26.15 -0.17 0.30
N LEU A 13 -25.14 0.29 -0.42
CA LEU A 13 -25.27 0.91 -1.74
C LEU A 13 -24.71 0.01 -2.82
N PHE A 14 -25.45 -0.10 -3.94
CA PHE A 14 -25.06 -0.91 -5.09
C PHE A 14 -25.07 -0.06 -6.35
N GLY A 15 -23.90 0.12 -6.94
CA GLY A 15 -23.70 0.60 -8.29
C GLY A 15 -24.18 -0.42 -9.32
N SER A 16 -23.90 -0.10 -10.57
CA SER A 16 -24.47 -0.74 -11.73
C SER A 16 -23.39 -1.51 -12.51
N ARG A 17 -23.45 -1.44 -13.84
CA ARG A 17 -22.45 -2.05 -14.73
C ARG A 17 -21.80 -1.00 -15.63
N PHE A 18 -22.03 0.25 -15.28
CA PHE A 18 -21.58 1.44 -15.95
C PHE A 18 -20.97 2.32 -14.88
N ASP A 19 -20.12 3.24 -15.29
CA ASP A 19 -19.54 4.27 -14.44
C ASP A 19 -20.62 4.92 -13.57
N ASP A 20 -20.42 4.92 -12.26
CA ASP A 20 -21.34 5.44 -11.27
C ASP A 20 -20.63 6.43 -10.34
N PHE A 21 -21.41 7.35 -9.79
CA PHE A 21 -20.98 8.26 -8.74
C PHE A 21 -21.78 7.93 -7.49
N ILE A 22 -21.11 7.41 -6.46
CA ILE A 22 -21.74 6.93 -5.23
C ILE A 22 -21.19 7.72 -4.06
N ARG A 23 -22.07 8.18 -3.17
CA ARG A 23 -21.71 8.87 -1.94
C ARG A 23 -22.54 8.32 -0.79
N ALA A 24 -21.87 7.82 0.24
CA ALA A 24 -22.48 7.12 1.36
C ALA A 24 -22.96 8.09 2.45
N HIS A 25 -22.18 9.16 2.67
CA HIS A 25 -22.41 10.30 3.55
C HIS A 25 -22.02 10.06 5.01
N GLY A 26 -22.85 9.40 5.81
CA GLY A 26 -22.58 9.29 7.23
C GLY A 26 -23.10 7.98 7.78
N GLY A 27 -22.35 7.37 8.68
CA GLY A 27 -22.64 6.03 9.20
C GLY A 27 -21.59 5.04 8.72
N ASP A 28 -21.64 3.82 9.22
CA ASP A 28 -20.67 2.79 8.82
C ASP A 28 -21.25 2.05 7.60
N ASP A 29 -20.86 2.46 6.40
CA ASP A 29 -21.52 2.09 5.16
C ASP A 29 -20.83 0.92 4.43
N VAL A 30 -21.59 0.22 3.58
CA VAL A 30 -21.05 -0.77 2.64
C VAL A 30 -21.43 -0.41 1.22
N VAL A 31 -20.43 -0.16 0.38
CA VAL A 31 -20.64 0.33 -0.99
C VAL A 31 -19.98 -0.59 -2.02
N PHE A 32 -20.73 -0.98 -3.04
CA PHE A 32 -20.24 -1.75 -4.19
C PHE A 32 -20.37 -0.94 -5.48
N GLY A 33 -19.27 -0.67 -6.19
CA GLY A 33 -19.25 0.01 -7.50
C GLY A 33 -19.80 -0.89 -8.61
N GLY A 34 -19.24 -2.09 -8.73
CA GLY A 34 -19.76 -3.17 -9.57
C GLY A 34 -18.97 -3.39 -10.85
N ASN A 35 -19.34 -2.74 -11.95
CA ASN A 35 -18.42 -2.67 -13.09
C ASN A 35 -18.53 -1.27 -13.67
N GLY A 36 -17.47 -0.79 -14.29
CA GLY A 36 -17.43 0.57 -14.83
C GLY A 36 -16.22 1.27 -14.27
N HIS A 37 -16.10 2.56 -14.53
CA HIS A 37 -15.13 3.40 -13.84
C HIS A 37 -15.90 4.22 -12.82
N ASP A 38 -15.95 3.71 -11.60
CA ASP A 38 -16.80 4.22 -10.54
C ASP A 38 -16.06 5.24 -9.67
N THR A 39 -16.81 6.16 -9.07
CA THR A 39 -16.29 7.07 -8.05
C THR A 39 -17.12 6.90 -6.79
N ILE A 40 -16.48 6.51 -5.69
CA ILE A 40 -17.14 6.13 -4.44
C ILE A 40 -16.58 6.99 -3.29
N PHE A 41 -17.48 7.60 -2.52
CA PHE A 41 -17.15 8.35 -1.29
C PHE A 41 -17.85 7.71 -0.10
N GLY A 42 -17.09 7.30 0.93
CA GLY A 42 -17.60 6.94 2.25
C GLY A 42 -18.09 8.16 3.03
N ASP A 43 -17.27 9.21 3.05
CA ASP A 43 -17.47 10.47 3.80
C ASP A 43 -17.22 10.29 5.33
N GLU A 44 -18.24 10.18 6.19
CA GLU A 44 -18.07 10.02 7.66
C GLU A 44 -18.45 8.61 8.14
N GLY A 45 -17.58 7.93 8.88
CA GLY A 45 -17.87 6.62 9.48
C GLY A 45 -16.81 5.58 9.17
N ASP A 46 -16.93 4.39 9.73
CA ASP A 46 -16.01 3.29 9.41
C ASP A 46 -16.58 2.51 8.21
N ASP A 47 -16.12 2.83 6.99
CA ASP A 47 -16.73 2.37 5.75
C ASP A 47 -16.05 1.15 5.12
N LEU A 48 -16.81 0.39 4.33
CA LEU A 48 -16.34 -0.72 3.52
C LEU A 48 -16.69 -0.50 2.04
N LEU A 49 -15.67 -0.19 1.23
CA LEU A 49 -15.84 0.21 -0.16
C LEU A 49 -15.22 -0.82 -1.13
N PHE A 50 -15.96 -1.19 -2.18
CA PHE A 50 -15.52 -2.08 -3.24
C PHE A 50 -15.67 -1.43 -4.63
N GLY A 51 -14.59 -1.26 -5.39
CA GLY A 51 -14.63 -0.84 -6.80
C GLY A 51 -15.10 -1.97 -7.73
N ASP A 52 -14.65 -3.19 -7.44
CA ASP A 52 -14.89 -4.43 -8.20
C ASP A 52 -14.16 -4.51 -9.55
N LYS A 53 -14.62 -3.80 -10.58
CA LYS A 53 -14.03 -3.89 -11.93
C LYS A 53 -14.07 -2.58 -12.67
N GLY A 54 -12.95 -2.33 -13.32
CA GLY A 54 -12.64 -1.12 -14.06
C GLY A 54 -11.79 -0.22 -13.19
N ASP A 55 -11.25 0.82 -13.79
CA ASP A 55 -10.40 1.80 -13.12
C ASP A 55 -11.28 2.70 -12.23
N ASP A 56 -11.28 2.45 -10.93
CA ASP A 56 -12.17 3.02 -9.94
C ASP A 56 -11.46 4.08 -9.07
N ALA A 57 -12.23 4.99 -8.48
CA ALA A 57 -11.75 5.99 -7.53
C ALA A 57 -12.51 5.90 -6.21
N LEU A 58 -11.85 5.45 -5.15
CA LEU A 58 -12.43 5.21 -3.83
C LEU A 58 -11.84 6.18 -2.80
N PHE A 59 -12.72 6.81 -2.02
CA PHE A 59 -12.35 7.73 -0.94
C PHE A 59 -13.09 7.31 0.34
N GLY A 60 -12.35 6.88 1.36
CA GLY A 60 -12.90 6.53 2.68
C GLY A 60 -13.47 7.76 3.38
N GLY A 61 -12.59 8.63 3.87
CA GLY A 61 -12.97 9.92 4.44
C GLY A 61 -12.51 10.06 5.88
N GLU A 62 -13.45 10.18 6.82
CA GLU A 62 -13.20 10.20 8.26
C GLU A 62 -13.63 8.87 8.86
N GLY A 63 -12.75 8.16 9.54
CA GLY A 63 -13.07 6.88 10.16
C GLY A 63 -12.01 5.84 9.88
N THR A 64 -12.22 4.61 10.33
CA THR A 64 -11.33 3.48 10.04
C THR A 64 -11.92 2.71 8.87
N ASP A 65 -11.45 3.01 7.67
CA ASP A 65 -12.04 2.53 6.42
C ASP A 65 -11.33 1.29 5.87
N VAL A 66 -12.06 0.49 5.09
CA VAL A 66 -11.51 -0.61 4.31
C VAL A 66 -11.90 -0.47 2.84
N LEU A 67 -10.91 -0.30 1.98
CA LEU A 67 -11.09 -0.06 0.55
C LEU A 67 -10.48 -1.20 -0.28
N PHE A 68 -11.25 -1.70 -1.26
CA PHE A 68 -10.82 -2.68 -2.25
C PHE A 68 -11.02 -2.10 -3.65
N GLY A 69 -9.94 -1.87 -4.40
CA GLY A 69 -9.97 -1.42 -5.80
C GLY A 69 -10.55 -2.51 -6.71
N GLY A 70 -9.85 -3.63 -6.81
CA GLY A 70 -10.37 -4.87 -7.39
C GLY A 70 -9.67 -5.26 -8.69
N ASN A 71 -10.18 -4.85 -9.85
CA ASN A 71 -9.45 -5.06 -11.10
C ASN A 71 -9.52 -3.78 -11.92
N GLY A 72 -8.39 -3.29 -12.37
CA GLY A 72 -8.32 -2.01 -13.06
C GLY A 72 -7.18 -1.22 -12.46
N ASP A 73 -6.84 -0.09 -13.09
CA ASP A 73 -5.82 0.79 -12.51
C ASP A 73 -6.55 1.76 -11.56
N ASP A 74 -6.55 1.44 -10.27
CA ASP A 74 -7.42 2.08 -9.28
C ASP A 74 -6.75 3.22 -8.51
N VAL A 75 -7.56 4.15 -7.98
CA VAL A 75 -7.10 5.23 -7.09
C VAL A 75 -7.85 5.15 -5.77
N LEU A 76 -7.13 4.87 -4.69
CA LEU A 76 -7.67 4.72 -3.36
C LEU A 76 -7.10 5.78 -2.40
N SER A 77 -7.95 6.36 -1.58
CA SER A 77 -7.57 7.27 -0.49
C SER A 77 -8.31 6.89 0.78
N GLY A 78 -7.58 6.54 1.85
CA GLY A 78 -8.14 6.27 3.18
C GLY A 78 -8.71 7.53 3.80
N GLY A 79 -7.85 8.50 4.10
CA GLY A 79 -8.26 9.80 4.62
C GLY A 79 -7.74 10.01 6.05
N ASN A 80 -8.65 10.20 7.01
CA ASN A 80 -8.31 10.31 8.42
C ASN A 80 -8.77 9.05 9.15
N GLY A 81 -7.85 8.39 9.85
CA GLY A 81 -8.10 7.19 10.64
C GLY A 81 -7.06 6.13 10.33
N ASP A 82 -7.19 4.96 10.95
CA ASP A 82 -6.25 3.85 10.72
C ASP A 82 -6.82 2.95 9.61
N ASP A 83 -6.53 3.26 8.34
CA ASP A 83 -7.22 2.67 7.19
C ASP A 83 -6.56 1.40 6.63
N VAL A 84 -7.32 0.59 5.90
CA VAL A 84 -6.80 -0.58 5.18
C VAL A 84 -7.17 -0.52 3.69
N LEU A 85 -6.17 -0.41 2.83
CA LEU A 85 -6.34 -0.26 1.39
C LEU A 85 -5.75 -1.46 0.63
N PHE A 86 -6.53 -2.00 -0.30
CA PHE A 86 -6.13 -3.05 -1.24
C PHE A 86 -6.33 -2.56 -2.68
N GLY A 87 -5.26 -2.40 -3.46
CA GLY A 87 -5.35 -2.12 -4.90
C GLY A 87 -5.84 -3.34 -5.70
N ASP A 88 -5.37 -4.51 -5.28
CA ASP A 88 -5.64 -5.83 -5.86
C ASP A 88 -4.94 -6.07 -7.22
N LYS A 89 -5.52 -5.67 -8.36
CA LYS A 89 -4.93 -5.94 -9.67
C LYS A 89 -4.99 -4.73 -10.58
N GLY A 90 -3.84 -4.38 -11.13
CA GLY A 90 -3.67 -3.25 -12.02
C GLY A 90 -2.52 -2.41 -11.51
N ASP A 91 -2.24 -1.32 -12.21
CA ASP A 91 -1.23 -0.37 -11.74
C ASP A 91 -1.94 0.68 -10.85
N ASP A 92 -1.92 0.47 -9.54
CA ASP A 92 -2.77 1.18 -8.59
C ASP A 92 -2.06 2.37 -7.90
N VAL A 93 -2.85 3.34 -7.43
CA VAL A 93 -2.37 4.45 -6.59
C VAL A 93 -3.12 4.45 -5.26
N LEU A 94 -2.41 4.19 -4.17
CA LEU A 94 -2.96 4.13 -2.82
C LEU A 94 -2.37 5.24 -1.95
N GLN A 95 -3.24 5.96 -1.24
CA GLN A 95 -2.86 6.94 -0.23
C GLN A 95 -3.57 6.62 1.10
N GLY A 96 -2.81 6.29 2.15
CA GLY A 96 -3.35 6.07 3.51
C GLY A 96 -3.94 7.36 4.06
N GLY A 97 -3.08 8.34 4.31
CA GLY A 97 -3.48 9.67 4.76
C GLY A 97 -2.96 9.97 6.16
N ALA A 98 -3.85 10.11 7.13
CA ALA A 98 -3.51 10.42 8.50
C ALA A 98 -4.00 9.32 9.44
N GLY A 99 -3.07 8.68 10.15
CA GLY A 99 -3.33 7.53 11.00
C GLY A 99 -2.29 6.45 10.69
N ASN A 100 -2.41 5.29 11.33
CA ASN A 100 -1.52 4.16 11.09
C ASN A 100 -2.18 3.25 10.05
N ASP A 101 -1.82 3.45 8.80
CA ASP A 101 -2.50 2.84 7.67
C ASP A 101 -1.84 1.52 7.26
N THR A 102 -2.60 0.65 6.60
CA THR A 102 -2.12 -0.60 6.02
C THR A 102 -2.44 -0.63 4.53
N LEU A 103 -1.41 -0.56 3.69
CA LEU A 103 -1.55 -0.50 2.24
C LEU A 103 -0.98 -1.76 1.57
N PHE A 104 -1.80 -2.37 0.73
CA PHE A 104 -1.43 -3.49 -0.14
C PHE A 104 -1.69 -3.11 -1.61
N GLY A 105 -0.65 -2.98 -2.42
CA GLY A 105 -0.79 -2.69 -3.85
C GLY A 105 -1.42 -3.87 -4.58
N GLY A 106 -0.76 -5.02 -4.51
CA GLY A 106 -1.28 -6.27 -5.04
C GLY A 106 -0.46 -6.75 -6.22
N ALA A 107 -1.03 -6.72 -7.43
CA ALA A 107 -0.34 -7.13 -8.63
C ALA A 107 -0.39 -6.04 -9.69
N GLY A 108 0.78 -5.62 -10.17
CA GLY A 108 0.95 -4.48 -11.08
C GLY A 108 2.04 -3.57 -10.55
N SER A 109 2.33 -2.49 -11.26
CA SER A 109 3.31 -1.49 -10.83
C SER A 109 2.61 -0.38 -10.06
N ASP A 110 2.65 -0.48 -8.73
CA ASP A 110 1.83 0.34 -7.86
C ASP A 110 2.59 1.54 -7.27
N VAL A 111 1.83 2.56 -6.85
CA VAL A 111 2.35 3.71 -6.08
C VAL A 111 1.63 3.80 -4.75
N LEU A 112 2.34 3.57 -3.65
CA LEU A 112 1.78 3.56 -2.30
C LEU A 112 2.38 4.69 -1.47
N LEU A 113 1.51 5.49 -0.85
CA LEU A 113 1.86 6.58 0.06
C LEU A 113 1.18 6.34 1.42
N GLY A 114 1.96 6.03 2.46
CA GLY A 114 1.45 5.85 3.83
C GLY A 114 0.86 7.15 4.36
N GLY A 115 1.70 8.16 4.56
CA GLY A 115 1.26 9.50 4.93
C GLY A 115 1.77 9.90 6.30
N ALA A 116 0.89 10.08 7.28
CA ALA A 116 1.27 10.49 8.63
C ALA A 116 0.80 9.46 9.65
N GLY A 117 1.74 8.85 10.36
CA GLY A 117 1.49 7.76 11.30
C GLY A 117 2.49 6.65 11.06
N ASN A 118 2.37 5.53 11.77
CA ASN A 118 3.27 4.39 11.54
C ASN A 118 2.59 3.43 10.58
N ASP A 119 3.00 3.47 9.32
CA ASP A 119 2.29 2.79 8.25
C ASP A 119 2.90 1.41 7.96
N PHE A 120 2.06 0.49 7.50
CA PHE A 120 2.48 -0.78 6.95
C PHE A 120 2.23 -0.78 5.44
N ILE A 121 3.29 -0.99 4.65
CA ILE A 121 3.26 -0.85 3.20
C ILE A 121 3.82 -2.11 2.54
N ALA A 122 3.01 -2.75 1.70
CA ALA A 122 3.41 -3.87 0.87
C ALA A 122 3.00 -3.62 -0.58
N GLY A 123 3.96 -3.33 -1.46
CA GLY A 123 3.71 -3.13 -2.89
C GLY A 123 3.06 -4.36 -3.52
N GLY A 124 3.69 -5.53 -3.34
CA GLY A 124 3.13 -6.79 -3.81
C GLY A 124 4.00 -7.34 -4.92
N ALA A 125 3.41 -7.66 -6.07
CA ALA A 125 4.11 -8.18 -7.23
C ALA A 125 4.12 -7.16 -8.37
N GLY A 126 5.30 -6.70 -8.76
CA GLY A 126 5.47 -5.74 -9.85
C GLY A 126 6.74 -4.94 -9.66
N ASP A 127 6.84 -3.76 -10.26
CA ASP A 127 7.91 -2.83 -9.87
C ASP A 127 7.23 -1.64 -9.21
N ASP A 128 7.29 -1.56 -7.88
CA ASP A 128 6.49 -0.63 -7.08
C ASP A 128 7.26 0.60 -6.59
N VAL A 129 6.54 1.69 -6.31
CA VAL A 129 7.07 2.90 -5.69
C VAL A 129 6.40 3.16 -4.35
N LEU A 130 7.18 3.14 -3.28
CA LEU A 130 6.71 3.19 -1.90
C LEU A 130 7.23 4.46 -1.20
N ILE A 131 6.33 5.13 -0.48
CA ILE A 131 6.60 6.32 0.33
C ILE A 131 5.96 6.11 1.69
N GLY A 132 6.76 6.08 2.75
CA GLY A 132 6.26 5.91 4.12
C GLY A 132 5.61 7.19 4.63
N GLY A 133 6.33 8.31 4.47
CA GLY A 133 5.91 9.61 4.98
C GLY A 133 6.48 9.86 6.37
N ALA A 134 5.62 10.14 7.34
CA ALA A 134 6.02 10.57 8.66
C ALA A 134 5.61 9.56 9.72
N GLY A 135 6.59 8.87 10.30
CA GLY A 135 6.39 7.93 11.38
C GLY A 135 7.48 6.88 11.36
N ASN A 136 7.24 5.76 12.06
CA ASN A 136 8.11 4.59 11.96
C ASN A 136 7.41 3.56 11.08
N ASP A 137 7.77 3.53 9.81
CA ASP A 137 7.04 2.75 8.81
C ASP A 137 7.64 1.36 8.62
N VAL A 138 6.80 0.42 8.17
CA VAL A 138 7.22 -0.94 7.84
C VAL A 138 6.97 -1.18 6.37
N PHE A 139 8.04 -1.36 5.61
CA PHE A 139 7.99 -1.77 4.21
C PHE A 139 8.19 -3.28 4.11
N GLN A 140 7.15 -4.01 3.69
CA GLN A 140 7.20 -5.46 3.54
C GLN A 140 7.55 -5.86 2.11
N PHE A 141 8.53 -6.75 1.99
CA PHE A 141 8.90 -7.41 0.74
C PHE A 141 8.77 -8.93 0.86
N THR A 142 8.24 -9.55 -0.19
CA THR A 142 8.13 -11.01 -0.33
C THR A 142 8.78 -11.46 -1.64
N GLY A 143 9.06 -12.75 -1.79
CA GLY A 143 9.64 -13.27 -3.03
C GLY A 143 8.68 -13.19 -4.21
N GLY A 144 9.18 -12.81 -5.38
CA GLY A 144 8.37 -12.51 -6.56
C GLY A 144 7.79 -11.11 -6.57
N GLY A 145 8.32 -10.23 -5.70
CA GLY A 145 7.85 -8.86 -5.56
C GLY A 145 8.32 -7.92 -6.66
N GLY A 146 9.41 -8.27 -7.37
CA GLY A 146 10.01 -7.47 -8.44
C GLY A 146 11.01 -6.41 -7.95
N ASN A 147 11.11 -5.26 -8.64
CA ASN A 147 12.14 -4.25 -8.38
C ASN A 147 11.54 -2.95 -7.85
N ASP A 148 11.50 -2.85 -6.53
CA ASP A 148 10.80 -1.78 -5.84
C ASP A 148 11.71 -0.60 -5.50
N VAL A 149 11.09 0.55 -5.27
CA VAL A 149 11.77 1.78 -4.87
C VAL A 149 11.10 2.37 -3.64
N VAL A 150 11.87 2.54 -2.56
CA VAL A 150 11.45 3.31 -1.37
C VAL A 150 12.09 4.68 -1.44
N LEU A 151 11.27 5.74 -1.46
CA LEU A 151 11.75 7.10 -1.74
C LEU A 151 12.27 7.86 -0.51
N ASP A 152 11.81 7.52 0.69
CA ASP A 152 12.01 8.32 1.91
C ASP A 152 12.39 7.50 3.15
N PHE A 153 12.95 6.30 2.95
CA PHE A 153 13.40 5.44 4.03
C PHE A 153 14.31 6.18 5.05
N THR A 154 13.88 6.21 6.31
CA THR A 154 14.53 6.87 7.44
C THR A 154 15.21 5.85 8.35
N PRO A 155 16.55 5.70 8.27
CA PRO A 155 17.26 4.72 9.09
C PRO A 155 17.12 4.97 10.59
N GLY A 156 16.72 3.95 11.33
CA GLY A 156 16.55 3.99 12.79
C GLY A 156 15.12 4.32 13.23
N GLU A 157 14.25 4.68 12.28
CA GLU A 157 12.81 4.86 12.45
C GLU A 157 12.08 3.76 11.65
N ASP A 158 12.37 3.66 10.35
CA ASP A 158 11.72 2.70 9.45
C ASP A 158 12.34 1.31 9.46
N ILE A 159 11.53 0.32 9.09
CA ILE A 159 11.88 -1.09 9.03
C ILE A 159 11.62 -1.63 7.63
N LEU A 160 12.60 -2.34 7.06
CA LEU A 160 12.36 -3.25 5.95
C LEU A 160 12.08 -4.65 6.49
N GLN A 161 10.84 -5.11 6.33
CA GLN A 161 10.44 -6.45 6.68
C GLN A 161 10.57 -7.35 5.46
N ILE A 162 11.47 -8.32 5.51
CA ILE A 162 11.69 -9.26 4.40
C ILE A 162 11.15 -10.63 4.83
N SER A 163 10.03 -11.03 4.26
CA SER A 163 9.36 -12.30 4.56
C SER A 163 9.89 -13.38 3.61
N SER A 164 10.53 -14.41 4.15
CA SER A 164 11.16 -15.47 3.35
C SER A 164 10.12 -16.36 2.67
N GLY A 165 10.23 -16.51 1.35
CA GLY A 165 9.43 -17.43 0.54
C GLY A 165 10.26 -18.20 -0.49
N ILE A 166 11.60 -18.20 -0.37
CA ILE A 166 12.51 -18.50 -1.46
C ILE A 166 13.47 -19.63 -1.09
N ASN A 167 13.01 -20.88 -1.25
CA ASN A 167 13.77 -22.12 -1.51
C ASN A 167 15.32 -22.08 -1.29
N GLY A 168 15.80 -21.71 -0.10
CA GLY A 168 17.22 -21.74 0.26
C GLY A 168 18.11 -20.62 -0.32
N GLN A 169 17.54 -19.49 -0.74
CA GLN A 169 18.27 -18.23 -1.03
C GLN A 169 17.79 -17.09 -0.13
N ASP A 170 17.10 -17.40 0.96
CA ASP A 170 16.55 -16.37 1.83
C ASP A 170 17.66 -15.61 2.57
N ILE A 171 17.35 -14.37 2.91
CA ILE A 171 18.12 -13.60 3.90
C ILE A 171 17.76 -14.22 5.26
N HIS A 172 18.68 -14.95 5.89
CA HIS A 172 18.44 -15.65 7.16
C HIS A 172 19.09 -14.95 8.36
N SER A 173 19.86 -13.88 8.11
CA SER A 173 20.60 -13.14 9.12
C SER A 173 20.97 -11.74 8.64
N ALA A 174 21.33 -10.86 9.57
CA ALA A 174 21.90 -9.55 9.26
C ALA A 174 23.20 -9.65 8.42
N ASP A 175 23.98 -10.72 8.60
CA ASP A 175 25.18 -10.97 7.79
C ASP A 175 24.82 -11.32 6.33
N ASP A 176 23.75 -12.08 6.10
CA ASP A 176 23.25 -12.38 4.75
C ASP A 176 22.76 -11.11 4.05
N LEU A 177 22.04 -10.27 4.78
CA LEU A 177 21.59 -8.97 4.29
C LEU A 177 22.77 -8.06 3.93
N ALA A 178 23.77 -7.95 4.81
CA ALA A 178 24.95 -7.12 4.58
C ALA A 178 25.70 -7.51 3.29
N SER A 179 25.66 -8.79 2.90
CA SER A 179 26.25 -9.28 1.65
C SER A 179 25.45 -8.94 0.38
N ARG A 180 24.20 -8.51 0.53
CA ARG A 180 23.23 -8.19 -0.54
C ARG A 180 22.97 -6.70 -0.70
N VAL A 181 23.49 -5.88 0.21
CA VAL A 181 23.42 -4.42 0.16
C VAL A 181 24.55 -3.88 -0.72
N THR A 182 24.19 -3.11 -1.75
CA THR A 182 25.13 -2.43 -2.65
C THR A 182 24.84 -0.93 -2.71
N GLN A 183 25.84 -0.10 -2.41
CA GLN A 183 25.73 1.35 -2.65
C GLN A 183 25.84 1.66 -4.15
N VAL A 184 24.86 2.35 -4.70
CA VAL A 184 24.81 2.81 -6.10
C VAL A 184 24.58 4.31 -6.14
N GLY A 185 25.65 5.09 -6.26
CA GLY A 185 25.56 6.54 -6.13
C GLY A 185 25.08 6.94 -4.73
N ASN A 186 23.99 7.70 -4.64
CA ASN A 186 23.38 8.10 -3.37
C ASN A 186 22.32 7.10 -2.86
N ASN A 187 22.11 5.99 -3.56
CA ASN A 187 21.06 5.03 -3.22
C ASN A 187 21.68 3.72 -2.72
N VAL A 188 20.91 2.98 -1.94
CA VAL A 188 21.21 1.59 -1.58
C VAL A 188 20.33 0.67 -2.40
N VAL A 189 20.89 -0.39 -2.96
CA VAL A 189 20.14 -1.48 -3.58
C VAL A 189 20.32 -2.72 -2.73
N VAL A 190 19.22 -3.34 -2.31
CA VAL A 190 19.19 -4.61 -1.59
C VAL A 190 18.72 -5.70 -2.55
N ASP A 191 19.57 -6.69 -2.80
CA ASP A 191 19.24 -7.86 -3.62
C ASP A 191 18.41 -8.87 -2.82
N LEU A 192 17.12 -8.99 -3.16
CA LEU A 192 16.17 -9.89 -2.51
C LEU A 192 16.25 -11.32 -3.08
N GLY A 193 17.06 -11.54 -4.13
CA GLY A 193 17.22 -12.80 -4.83
C GLY A 193 16.23 -12.97 -5.99
N HIS A 194 16.49 -13.95 -6.86
CA HIS A 194 15.60 -14.31 -7.98
C HIS A 194 15.33 -13.22 -9.03
N GLY A 195 16.08 -12.12 -8.98
CA GLY A 195 15.90 -10.97 -9.86
C GLY A 195 15.09 -9.85 -9.23
N ASP A 196 14.68 -10.00 -7.96
CA ASP A 196 13.96 -9.02 -7.17
C ASP A 196 14.95 -8.14 -6.40
N SER A 197 14.60 -6.87 -6.23
CA SER A 197 15.42 -5.92 -5.47
C SER A 197 14.58 -4.81 -4.87
N VAL A 198 15.10 -4.16 -3.83
CA VAL A 198 14.57 -2.88 -3.38
C VAL A 198 15.67 -1.82 -3.42
N THR A 199 15.34 -0.66 -3.99
CA THR A 199 16.20 0.52 -4.02
C THR A 199 15.73 1.54 -2.97
N LEU A 200 16.57 1.82 -1.98
CA LEU A 200 16.36 2.90 -1.02
C LEU A 200 17.04 4.17 -1.54
N VAL A 201 16.24 5.20 -1.80
CA VAL A 201 16.71 6.45 -2.39
C VAL A 201 17.34 7.35 -1.34
N ASN A 202 18.48 7.98 -1.68
CA ASN A 202 19.22 8.87 -0.78
C ASN A 202 19.65 8.25 0.56
N THR A 203 19.79 6.92 0.61
CA THR A 203 20.22 6.17 1.79
C THR A 203 21.68 5.75 1.68
N SER A 204 22.40 5.71 2.81
CA SER A 204 23.76 5.16 2.91
C SER A 204 23.74 3.70 3.36
N SER A 205 24.55 2.86 2.72
CA SER A 205 24.73 1.46 3.13
C SER A 205 25.28 1.32 4.56
N GLU A 206 26.03 2.32 5.03
CA GLU A 206 26.53 2.34 6.42
C GLU A 206 25.38 2.52 7.42
N ASP A 207 24.39 3.38 7.11
CA ASP A 207 23.25 3.64 8.00
C ASP A 207 22.31 2.43 8.07
N VAL A 208 22.13 1.76 6.93
CA VAL A 208 21.42 0.49 6.79
C VAL A 208 22.08 -0.61 7.63
N GLN A 209 23.41 -0.71 7.63
CA GLN A 209 24.14 -1.75 8.36
C GLN A 209 24.35 -1.43 9.85
N ALA A 210 24.38 -0.15 10.23
CA ALA A 210 24.56 0.29 11.60
C ALA A 210 23.34 0.05 12.50
N HIS A 211 22.17 -0.12 11.88
CA HIS A 211 20.90 -0.38 12.55
C HIS A 211 20.38 -1.76 12.12
N PRO A 212 20.91 -2.86 12.71
CA PRO A 212 20.45 -4.20 12.37
C PRO A 212 18.97 -4.42 12.69
N ASP A 213 18.38 -3.58 13.55
CA ASP A 213 16.96 -3.61 13.89
C ASP A 213 16.06 -2.96 12.81
N ASN A 214 16.62 -2.21 11.85
CA ASN A 214 15.90 -1.72 10.66
C ASN A 214 15.51 -2.86 9.71
N TYR A 215 15.91 -4.09 10.03
CA TYR A 215 15.66 -5.29 9.25
C TYR A 215 15.29 -6.43 10.17
N PHE A 216 14.15 -7.06 9.92
CA PHE A 216 13.87 -8.36 10.50
C PHE A 216 13.31 -9.31 9.46
N THR A 217 13.79 -10.54 9.53
CA THR A 217 13.39 -11.64 8.64
C THR A 217 12.29 -12.44 9.32
N VAL A 218 11.11 -12.50 8.73
CA VAL A 218 10.02 -13.36 9.23
C VAL A 218 10.07 -14.69 8.48
N HIS A 219 10.17 -15.78 9.24
CA HIS A 219 10.23 -17.17 8.77
C HIS A 219 8.86 -17.82 8.62
#